data_AF-A0A955PVR8-F1
#
_entry.id   AF-A0A955PVR8-F1
#
_cell.length_a   1.000
_cell.length_b   1.000
_cell.length_c   1.000
_cell.angle_alpha   90.00
_cell.angle_beta   90.00
_cell.angle_gamma   90.00
#
_symmetry.space_group_name_H-M   'P 1'
#
loop_
_entity.id
_entity.type
_entity.pdbx_description
1 polymer ?
#
loop_
_entity_poly.entity_id
_entity_poly.type
_entity_poly.pdbx_seq_one_letter_code
_entity_poly.pdbx_strand_id
1 'polypeptide(L)'
;RNRQRVFFQDNHRYVLLDDDNNNGKSDPGEHLIARDIQESYRDVMMTASNNPSFLPRGTASSLASITLSNSAGKRIITVSITGRVKVKS
;
A
#
# COMPACT_ATOMS: atom_id res chain seq x y z
N ARG A 1 -18.53 -5.51 3.98
CA ARG A 1 -18.23 -5.17 2.56
C ARG A 1 -16.74 -5.34 2.41
N ASN A 2 -16.29 -6.30 1.61
CA ASN A 2 -14.87 -6.59 1.39
C ASN A 2 -14.06 -5.30 1.11
N ARG A 3 -12.84 -5.23 1.64
CA ARG A 3 -11.86 -4.18 1.31
C ARG A 3 -10.51 -4.78 0.98
N GLN A 4 -9.80 -4.14 0.06
CA GLN A 4 -8.38 -4.41 -0.15
C GLN A 4 -7.57 -3.41 0.67
N ARG A 5 -6.71 -3.88 1.56
CA ARG A 5 -5.91 -3.02 2.44
C ARG A 5 -4.43 -3.20 2.20
N VAL A 6 -3.70 -2.10 2.24
CA VAL A 6 -2.24 -2.10 2.16
C VAL A 6 -1.69 -1.76 3.53
N PHE A 7 -0.83 -2.61 4.08
CA PHE A 7 -0.12 -2.37 5.32
C PHE A 7 1.38 -2.27 5.04
N PHE A 8 1.96 -1.09 5.26
CA PHE A 8 3.41 -0.91 5.19
C PHE A 8 4.04 -1.40 6.49
N GLN A 9 4.90 -2.42 6.41
CA GLN A 9 5.50 -3.06 7.59
C GLN A 9 6.82 -2.39 7.99
N ASP A 10 7.63 -2.04 7.00
CA ASP A 10 8.90 -1.34 7.17
C ASP A 10 9.27 -0.58 5.87
N ASN A 11 10.55 -0.27 5.70
CA ASN A 11 11.03 0.51 4.57
C ASN A 11 11.20 -0.29 3.26
N HIS A 12 10.84 -1.57 3.20
CA HIS A 12 10.82 -2.32 1.95
C HIS A 12 9.71 -3.37 1.85
N ARG A 13 9.06 -3.73 2.95
CA ARG A 13 7.98 -4.73 2.98
C ARG A 13 6.61 -4.12 3.18
N TYR A 14 5.63 -4.70 2.50
CA TYR A 14 4.21 -4.41 2.69
C TYR A 14 3.37 -5.67 2.53
N VAL A 15 2.15 -5.62 3.06
CA VAL A 15 1.15 -6.69 2.93
C VAL A 15 -0.11 -6.15 2.29
N LEU A 16 -0.66 -6.92 1.36
CA LEU A 16 -2.02 -6.74 0.86
C LEU A 16 -2.93 -7.70 1.62
N LEU A 17 -4.00 -7.19 2.21
CA LEU A 17 -5.04 -7.96 2.87
C LEU A 17 -6.34 -7.84 2.09
N ASP A 18 -6.93 -8.99 1.76
CA ASP A 18 -8.32 -9.12 1.36
C ASP A 18 -9.21 -9.20 2.61
N ASP A 19 -9.65 -8.04 3.11
CA ASP A 19 -10.43 -7.87 4.35
C ASP A 19 -11.91 -8.12 4.06
N ASP A 20 -12.26 -9.41 3.94
CA ASP A 20 -13.59 -9.89 3.60
C ASP A 20 -14.64 -9.49 4.64
N ASN A 21 -14.26 -9.56 5.93
CA ASN A 21 -15.16 -9.27 7.03
C ASN A 21 -15.19 -7.78 7.40
N ASN A 22 -14.31 -6.97 6.82
CA ASN A 22 -14.23 -5.52 6.98
C ASN A 22 -13.89 -5.06 8.42
N ASN A 23 -13.15 -5.85 9.18
CA ASN A 23 -12.71 -5.47 10.52
C ASN A 23 -11.31 -4.83 10.53
N GLY A 24 -10.62 -4.85 9.38
CA GLY A 24 -9.30 -4.25 9.21
C GLY A 24 -8.16 -4.96 9.94
N LYS A 25 -8.39 -6.21 10.35
CA LYS A 25 -7.40 -7.11 10.92
C LYS A 25 -7.21 -8.27 9.96
N SER A 26 -6.07 -8.93 10.07
CA SER A 26 -5.84 -10.20 9.40
C SER A 26 -6.48 -11.30 10.24
N ASP A 27 -7.48 -11.98 9.68
CA ASP A 27 -8.13 -13.12 10.33
C ASP A 27 -7.89 -14.46 9.60
N PRO A 28 -8.04 -15.60 10.28
CA PRO A 28 -8.01 -16.91 9.65
C PRO A 28 -9.06 -17.02 8.54
N GLY A 29 -8.62 -17.40 7.33
CA GLY A 29 -9.48 -17.54 6.15
C GLY A 29 -9.43 -16.35 5.19
N GLU A 30 -8.86 -15.21 5.61
CA GLU A 30 -8.61 -14.07 4.72
C GLU A 30 -7.29 -14.21 3.96
N HIS A 31 -7.24 -13.67 2.75
CA HIS A 31 -6.07 -13.79 1.89
C HIS A 31 -5.07 -12.66 2.15
N LEU A 32 -3.80 -13.03 2.36
CA LEU A 32 -2.70 -12.11 2.59
C LEU A 32 -1.59 -12.33 1.57
N ILE A 33 -1.12 -11.24 0.98
CA ILE A 33 0.02 -11.24 0.07
C ILE A 33 1.10 -10.36 0.66
N ALA A 34 2.17 -10.97 1.16
CA ALA A 34 3.39 -10.26 1.56
C ALA A 34 4.25 -9.96 0.33
N ARG A 35 4.83 -8.76 0.28
CA ARG A 35 5.70 -8.30 -0.79
C ARG A 35 6.91 -7.59 -0.21
N ASP A 36 8.07 -7.86 -0.78
CA ASP A 36 9.30 -7.13 -0.53
C ASP A 36 9.76 -6.45 -1.83
N ILE A 37 9.83 -5.12 -1.84
CA ILE A 37 10.21 -4.38 -3.05
C ILE A 37 11.68 -4.59 -3.43
N GLN A 38 12.52 -5.02 -2.48
CA GLN A 38 13.95 -5.25 -2.70
C GLN A 38 14.22 -6.47 -3.59
N GLU A 39 13.26 -7.39 -3.74
CA GLU A 39 13.37 -8.52 -4.67
C GLU A 39 13.49 -8.08 -6.13
N SER A 40 12.87 -6.95 -6.49
CA SER A 40 12.91 -6.38 -7.85
C SER A 40 13.69 -5.07 -7.94
N TYR A 41 13.76 -4.31 -6.85
CA TYR A 41 14.34 -2.96 -6.81
C TYR A 41 15.28 -2.82 -5.62
N ARG A 42 16.48 -3.37 -5.78
CA ARG A 42 17.51 -3.30 -4.75
C ARG A 42 17.85 -1.84 -4.40
N ASP A 43 18.09 -1.60 -3.12
CA ASP A 43 18.42 -0.30 -2.51
C ASP A 43 17.31 0.76 -2.58
N VAL A 44 16.11 0.40 -3.07
CA VAL A 44 14.94 1.27 -2.99
C VAL A 44 14.27 1.12 -1.63
N MET A 45 14.21 2.22 -0.89
CA MET A 45 13.47 2.32 0.36
C MET A 45 12.12 2.99 0.14
N MET A 46 11.15 2.65 0.99
CA MET A 46 9.80 3.15 0.98
C MET A 46 9.45 3.75 2.34
N THR A 47 8.73 4.86 2.34
CA THR A 47 8.05 5.38 3.53
C THR A 47 6.64 5.78 3.16
N ALA A 48 5.68 5.58 4.07
CA ALA A 48 4.28 5.90 3.80
C ALA A 48 3.69 6.71 4.95
N SER A 49 2.88 7.72 4.60
CA SER A 49 2.20 8.54 5.60
C SER A 49 1.01 7.82 6.27
N ASN A 50 0.46 6.79 5.62
CA ASN A 50 -0.69 6.02 6.08
C ASN A 50 -0.82 4.70 5.30
N ASN A 51 -1.75 3.85 5.72
CA ASN A 51 -2.14 2.59 5.10
C ASN A 51 -3.43 2.78 4.29
N PRO A 52 -3.40 2.79 2.95
CA PRO A 52 -4.58 2.98 2.12
C PRO A 52 -5.47 1.74 2.11
N SER A 53 -6.76 1.98 1.94
CA SER A 53 -7.79 0.95 1.80
C SER A 53 -8.66 1.24 0.59
N PHE A 54 -8.91 0.22 -0.22
CA PHE A 54 -9.69 0.32 -1.45
C PHE A 54 -11.00 -0.44 -1.29
N LEU A 55 -12.10 0.21 -1.70
CA LEU A 55 -13.42 -0.40 -1.75
C LEU A 55 -13.61 -1.15 -3.08
N PRO A 56 -14.55 -2.11 -3.17
CA PRO A 56 -14.76 -2.91 -4.38
C PRO A 56 -15.16 -2.09 -5.62
N ARG A 57 -15.64 -0.85 -5.42
CA ARG A 57 -15.96 0.09 -6.51
C ARG A 57 -14.79 1.01 -6.89
N GLY A 58 -13.59 0.70 -6.42
CA GLY A 58 -12.35 1.40 -6.76
C GLY A 58 -12.06 2.66 -5.95
N THR A 59 -12.97 3.17 -5.11
CA THR A 59 -12.69 4.32 -4.26
C THR A 59 -11.70 3.96 -3.14
N ALA A 60 -10.92 4.95 -2.70
CA ALA A 60 -9.92 4.77 -1.65
C ALA A 60 -10.29 5.58 -0.38
N SER A 61 -10.02 5.01 0.78
CA SER A 61 -10.03 5.66 2.09
C SER A 61 -8.66 5.52 2.76
N SER A 62 -8.41 6.29 3.81
CA SER A 62 -7.10 6.29 4.50
C SER A 62 -5.96 6.66 3.53
N LEU A 63 -6.15 7.74 2.76
CA LEU A 63 -5.25 8.13 1.68
C LEU A 63 -3.80 8.22 2.18
N ALA A 64 -2.89 7.77 1.33
CA ALA A 64 -1.47 7.71 1.63
C ALA A 64 -0.65 8.44 0.58
N SER A 65 0.44 9.06 1.05
CA SER A 65 1.57 9.48 0.25
C SER A 65 2.71 8.51 0.54
N ILE A 66 3.18 7.82 -0.49
CA ILE A 66 4.26 6.84 -0.40
C ILE A 66 5.49 7.45 -1.07
N THR A 67 6.58 7.61 -0.33
CA THR A 67 7.86 8.09 -0.87
C THR A 67 8.75 6.89 -1.14
N LEU A 68 9.21 6.75 -2.38
CA LEU A 68 10.27 5.83 -2.76
C LEU A 68 11.57 6.62 -2.88
N SER A 69 12.66 6.08 -2.35
CA SER A 69 13.95 6.76 -2.38
C SER A 69 15.12 5.79 -2.47
N ASN A 70 16.16 6.21 -3.19
CA ASN A 70 17.48 5.57 -3.21
C ASN A 70 18.56 6.65 -3.42
N SER A 71 19.79 6.24 -3.71
CA SER A 71 20.90 7.16 -3.99
C SER A 71 20.68 8.04 -5.24
N ALA A 72 19.84 7.62 -6.18
CA ALA A 72 19.54 8.37 -7.40
C ALA A 72 18.46 9.44 -7.21
N GLY A 73 17.68 9.39 -6.12
CA GLY A 73 16.69 10.42 -5.80
C GLY A 73 15.44 9.89 -5.11
N LYS A 74 14.35 10.65 -5.24
CA LYS A 74 13.06 10.37 -4.60
C LYS A 74 11.92 10.48 -5.59
N ARG A 75 10.87 9.66 -5.40
CA ARG A 75 9.60 9.73 -6.11
C ARG A 75 8.46 9.62 -5.11
N ILE A 76 7.39 10.37 -5.34
CA ILE A 76 6.23 10.37 -4.44
C ILE A 76 5.03 9.79 -5.16
N ILE A 77 4.43 8.74 -4.61
CA ILE A 77 3.20 8.12 -5.07
C ILE A 77 2.05 8.63 -4.20
N THR A 78 1.00 9.13 -4.82
CA THR A 78 -0.20 9.57 -4.10
C THR A 78 -1.43 8.82 -4.58
N VAL A 79 -2.31 8.46 -3.65
CA VAL A 79 -3.62 7.86 -3.92
C VAL A 79 -4.70 8.92 -3.72
N SER A 80 -5.57 9.10 -4.72
CA SER A 80 -6.76 9.96 -4.59
C SER A 80 -7.98 9.18 -4.10
N ILE A 81 -8.98 9.88 -3.57
CA ILE A 81 -10.24 9.26 -3.10
C ILE A 81 -10.98 8.46 -4.18
N THR A 82 -10.76 8.79 -5.45
CA THR A 82 -11.31 8.05 -6.60
C THR A 82 -10.54 6.78 -6.96
N GLY A 83 -9.55 6.38 -6.15
CA GLY A 83 -8.69 5.21 -6.40
C GLY A 83 -7.54 5.44 -7.37
N ARG A 84 -7.43 6.64 -7.96
CA ARG A 84 -6.35 6.94 -8.91
C ARG A 84 -5.03 7.04 -8.17
N VAL A 85 -4.03 6.33 -8.69
CA VAL A 85 -2.64 6.36 -8.24
C VAL A 85 -1.84 7.26 -9.19
N LYS A 86 -1.05 8.18 -8.64
CA LYS A 86 -0.19 9.08 -9.41
C LYS A 86 1.23 9.07 -8.86
N VAL A 87 2.21 8.96 -9.74
CA VAL A 87 3.61 9.22 -9.43
C VAL A 87 3.90 10.70 -9.67
N LYS A 88 4.48 11.36 -8.69
CA LYS A 88 4.97 12.73 -8.75
C LYS A 88 6.49 12.72 -8.84
N SER A 89 7.00 13.62 -9.67
CA SER A 89 8.42 13.92 -9.80
C SER A 89 8.90 14.84 -8.69
#